data_AF-A0A970V3G9-F1
#
_entry.id   AF-A0A970V3G9-F1
#
_cell.length_a   1.000
_cell.length_b   1.000
_cell.length_c   1.000
_cell.angle_alpha   90.00
_cell.angle_beta   90.00
_cell.angle_gamma   90.00
#
_symmetry.space_group_name_H-M   'P 1'
#
loop_
_entity.id
_entity.type
_entity.pdbx_description
1 polymer ?
#
loop_
_entity_poly.entity_id
_entity_poly.type
_entity_poly.pdbx_seq_one_letter_code
_entity_poly.pdbx_strand_id
1 'polypeptide(L)'
;MNSTGITLAVITMLLWGISPLLDKLAMREVSPLAGLTLRVMFAALMVGLYGIFAGVGKELAQTPRHIFLLLLGSAFFGAVAGQATHYMALKYADASRVVPIAAAYPLASAALAVLILHEGLTWPRVLGALLVIAGVSVLTLFNS
;
A
#
# COMPACT_ATOMS: atom_id res chain seq x y z
N MET A 1 4.30 -20.33 -6.99
CA MET A 1 3.90 -19.82 -5.65
C MET A 1 3.40 -20.99 -4.83
N ASN A 2 3.80 -21.10 -3.56
CA ASN A 2 3.24 -22.09 -2.65
C ASN A 2 1.81 -21.69 -2.23
N SER A 3 0.98 -22.65 -1.82
CA SER A 3 -0.42 -22.41 -1.40
C SER A 3 -0.51 -21.43 -0.24
N THR A 4 0.44 -21.48 0.71
CA THR A 4 0.52 -20.57 1.86
C THR A 4 0.62 -19.10 1.44
N GLY A 5 1.46 -18.78 0.45
CA GLY A 5 1.62 -17.41 -0.02
C GLY A 5 0.34 -16.83 -0.62
N ILE A 6 -0.42 -17.66 -1.36
CA ILE A 6 -1.72 -17.27 -1.92
C ILE A 6 -2.71 -17.00 -0.79
N THR A 7 -2.81 -17.89 0.19
CA THR A 7 -3.71 -17.73 1.34
C THR A 7 -3.42 -16.44 2.11
N LEU A 8 -2.15 -16.15 2.39
CA LEU A 8 -1.76 -14.92 3.07
C LEU A 8 -2.09 -13.68 2.25
N ALA A 9 -1.89 -13.71 0.92
CA ALA A 9 -2.24 -12.59 0.04
C ALA A 9 -3.75 -12.31 0.01
N VAL A 10 -4.59 -13.34 0.06
CA VAL A 10 -6.05 -13.18 0.17
C VAL A 10 -6.43 -12.55 1.51
N ILE A 11 -5.82 -13.00 2.61
CA ILE A 11 -6.03 -12.37 3.92
C ILE A 11 -5.60 -10.90 3.89
N THR A 12 -4.45 -10.58 3.30
CA THR A 12 -3.99 -9.21 3.12
C THR A 12 -4.99 -8.38 2.34
N MET A 13 -5.52 -8.89 1.22
CA MET A 13 -6.55 -8.20 0.43
C MET A 13 -7.78 -7.87 1.26
N LEU A 14 -8.28 -8.81 2.07
CA LEU A 14 -9.44 -8.59 2.93
C LEU A 14 -9.17 -7.53 4.01
N LEU A 15 -8.03 -7.61 4.69
CA LEU A 15 -7.64 -6.63 5.71
C LEU A 15 -7.42 -5.24 5.12
N TRP A 16 -6.78 -5.15 3.96
CA TRP A 16 -6.58 -3.90 3.23
C TRP A 16 -7.87 -3.36 2.61
N GLY A 17 -8.90 -4.19 2.41
CA GLY A 17 -10.24 -3.73 2.02
C GLY A 17 -10.98 -3.00 3.15
N ILE A 18 -10.74 -3.38 4.41
CA ILE A 18 -11.38 -2.75 5.58
C ILE A 18 -10.76 -1.38 5.89
N SER A 19 -9.43 -1.25 5.77
CA SER A 19 -8.70 -0.05 6.20
C SER A 19 -9.23 1.24 5.56
N PRO A 20 -9.39 1.36 4.22
CA PRO A 20 -9.82 2.62 3.60
C PRO A 20 -11.23 3.05 4.01
N LEU A 21 -12.10 2.12 4.40
CA LEU A 21 -13.43 2.46 4.93
C LEU A 21 -13.29 3.20 6.27
N LEU A 22 -12.49 2.66 7.18
CA LEU A 22 -12.19 3.29 8.47
C LEU A 22 -11.45 4.62 8.28
N ASP A 23 -10.47 4.64 7.38
CA ASP A 23 -9.71 5.84 7.03
C ASP A 23 -10.63 6.95 6.49
N LYS A 24 -11.54 6.62 5.57
CA LYS A 24 -12.54 7.57 5.03
C LYS A 24 -13.44 8.15 6.12
N LEU A 25 -13.90 7.32 7.06
CA LEU A 25 -14.71 7.79 8.19
C LEU A 25 -13.92 8.74 9.08
N ALA A 26 -12.67 8.40 9.41
CA ALA A 26 -11.80 9.29 10.19
C ALA A 26 -11.53 10.62 9.47
N MET A 27 -11.29 10.61 8.16
CA MET A 27 -10.98 11.82 7.37
C MET A 27 -12.12 12.84 7.29
N ARG A 28 -13.35 12.47 7.73
CA ARG A 28 -14.46 13.41 7.89
C ARG A 28 -14.28 14.31 9.11
N GLU A 29 -13.69 13.78 10.17
CA GLU A 29 -13.59 14.43 11.47
C GLU A 29 -12.21 15.03 11.75
N VAL A 30 -11.15 14.49 11.13
CA VAL A 30 -9.76 14.94 11.36
C VAL A 30 -9.03 15.39 10.10
N SER A 31 -7.95 16.13 10.27
CA SER A 31 -7.06 16.47 9.15
C SER A 31 -6.27 15.24 8.68
N PRO A 32 -5.90 15.14 7.38
CA PRO A 32 -5.11 14.03 6.86
C PRO A 32 -3.80 13.80 7.63
N LEU A 33 -3.10 14.88 7.98
CA LEU A 33 -1.85 14.80 8.73
C LEU A 33 -2.07 14.28 10.16
N ALA A 34 -3.14 14.72 10.84
CA ALA A 34 -3.45 14.25 12.20
C ALA A 34 -3.79 12.76 12.19
N GLY A 35 -4.67 12.32 11.26
CA GLY A 35 -5.02 10.90 11.15
C GLY A 35 -3.82 10.02 10.79
N LEU A 36 -2.95 10.49 9.87
CA LEU A 36 -1.74 9.76 9.50
C LEU A 36 -0.79 9.62 10.71
N THR A 37 -0.58 10.70 11.45
CA THR A 37 0.26 10.70 12.65
C THR A 37 -0.25 9.67 13.66
N LEU A 38 -1.55 9.69 13.99
CA LEU A 38 -2.15 8.75 14.93
C LEU A 38 -2.03 7.30 14.46
N ARG A 39 -2.30 7.04 13.16
CA ARG A 39 -2.14 5.70 12.57
C ARG A 39 -0.71 5.20 12.69
N VAL A 40 0.28 6.02 12.33
CA VAL A 40 1.69 5.61 12.35
C VAL A 40 2.16 5.40 13.79
N MET A 41 1.78 6.25 14.74
CA MET A 41 2.11 6.06 16.15
C MET A 41 1.56 4.74 16.69
N PHE A 42 0.29 4.45 16.41
CA PHE A 42 -0.33 3.19 16.83
C PHE A 42 0.34 1.97 16.17
N ALA A 43 0.58 2.04 14.86
CA ALA A 43 1.25 0.96 14.12
C ALA A 43 2.68 0.72 14.63
N ALA A 44 3.45 1.79 14.88
CA ALA A 44 4.80 1.70 15.42
C ALA A 44 4.82 1.07 16.81
N LEU A 45 3.86 1.42 17.67
CA LEU A 45 3.72 0.81 18.99
C LEU A 45 3.41 -0.70 18.87
N MET A 46 2.40 -1.08 18.10
CA MET A 46 1.98 -2.49 17.98
C MET A 46 3.07 -3.36 17.34
N VAL A 47 3.66 -2.90 16.23
CA VAL A 47 4.72 -3.64 15.52
C VAL A 47 6.00 -3.66 16.35
N GLY A 48 6.33 -2.57 17.06
CA GLY A 48 7.48 -2.50 17.95
C GLY A 48 7.37 -3.49 19.11
N LEU A 49 6.22 -3.54 19.79
CA LEU A 49 5.95 -4.53 20.85
C LEU A 49 6.06 -5.96 20.31
N TYR A 50 5.41 -6.25 19.18
CA TYR A 50 5.50 -7.56 18.55
C TYR A 50 6.95 -7.93 18.22
N GLY A 51 7.74 -7.00 17.66
CA GLY A 51 9.15 -7.22 17.36
C GLY A 51 9.99 -7.52 18.60
N ILE A 52 9.74 -6.83 19.71
CA ILE A 52 10.40 -7.12 20.99
C ILE A 52 10.08 -8.55 21.46
N PHE A 53 8.79 -8.93 21.48
CA PHE A 53 8.37 -10.27 21.91
C PHE A 53 8.85 -11.38 20.96
N ALA A 54 8.94 -11.10 19.67
CA ALA A 54 9.47 -12.01 18.66
C ALA A 54 11.00 -12.11 18.67
N GLY A 55 11.70 -11.26 19.45
CA GLY A 55 13.15 -11.32 19.59
C GLY A 55 13.93 -10.87 18.35
N VAL A 56 13.35 -10.06 17.46
CA VAL A 56 13.98 -9.66 16.18
C VAL A 56 15.14 -8.66 16.34
N GLY A 57 15.45 -8.24 17.57
CA GLY A 57 16.45 -7.19 17.83
C GLY A 57 17.84 -7.52 17.26
N LYS A 58 18.26 -8.79 17.27
CA LYS A 58 19.53 -9.22 16.66
C LYS A 58 19.52 -9.07 15.14
N GLU A 59 18.42 -9.46 14.48
CA GLU A 59 18.27 -9.33 13.03
C GLU A 59 18.23 -7.85 12.61
N LEU A 60 17.54 -7.01 13.37
CA LEU A 60 17.51 -5.56 13.16
C LEU A 60 18.92 -4.95 13.26
N ALA A 61 19.68 -5.30 14.29
CA ALA A 61 21.04 -4.80 14.49
C ALA A 61 22.03 -5.28 13.41
N GLN A 62 21.79 -6.45 12.84
CA GLN A 62 22.62 -7.05 11.80
C GLN A 62 22.17 -6.72 10.38
N THR A 63 21.09 -5.94 10.23
CA THR A 63 20.56 -5.58 8.91
C THR A 63 21.59 -4.75 8.12
N PRO A 64 21.95 -5.17 6.89
CA PRO A 64 22.90 -4.42 6.07
C PRO A 64 22.42 -3.00 5.79
N ARG A 65 23.34 -2.02 5.79
CA ARG A 65 23.02 -0.61 5.55
C ARG A 65 22.20 -0.37 4.27
N HIS A 66 22.51 -1.10 3.18
CA HIS A 66 21.78 -0.93 1.93
C HIS A 66 20.32 -1.40 2.02
N ILE A 67 20.05 -2.51 2.72
CA ILE A 67 18.68 -2.97 3.00
C ILE A 67 17.96 -1.97 3.89
N PHE A 68 18.63 -1.47 4.92
CA PHE A 68 18.07 -0.43 5.79
C PHE A 68 17.65 0.82 5.00
N LEU A 69 18.51 1.30 4.08
CA LEU A 69 18.19 2.44 3.22
C LEU A 69 17.02 2.16 2.26
N LEU A 70 16.93 0.95 1.70
CA LEU A 70 15.78 0.54 0.87
C LEU A 70 14.48 0.55 1.67
N LEU A 71 14.51 0.05 2.91
CA LEU A 71 13.35 0.06 3.81
C LEU A 71 12.95 1.48 4.22
N LEU A 72 13.90 2.38 4.47
CA LEU A 72 13.61 3.79 4.71
C LEU A 72 12.97 4.46 3.49
N GLY A 73 13.47 4.17 2.29
CA GLY A 73 12.85 4.63 1.05
C GLY A 73 11.41 4.11 0.91
N SER A 74 11.21 2.81 1.14
CA SER A 74 9.88 2.20 1.14
C SER A 74 8.95 2.82 2.19
N ALA A 75 9.44 3.11 3.38
CA ALA A 75 8.67 3.75 4.44
C ALA A 75 8.26 5.17 4.03
N PHE A 76 9.18 5.94 3.42
CA PHE A 76 8.86 7.28 2.94
C PHE A 76 7.81 7.25 1.83
N PHE A 77 8.01 6.48 0.76
CA PHE A 77 7.09 6.46 -0.38
C PHE A 77 5.75 5.80 -0.04
N GLY A 78 5.75 4.71 0.73
CA GLY A 78 4.53 4.00 1.10
C GLY A 78 3.82 4.63 2.29
N ALA A 79 4.47 4.65 3.46
CA ALA A 79 3.82 4.99 4.73
C ALA A 79 3.73 6.49 5.01
N VAL A 80 4.57 7.33 4.38
CA VAL A 80 4.55 8.78 4.59
C VAL A 80 3.88 9.49 3.42
N ALA A 81 4.54 9.59 2.27
CA ALA A 81 4.05 10.35 1.11
C ALA A 81 2.81 9.69 0.48
N GLY A 82 2.86 8.38 0.24
CA GLY A 82 1.74 7.61 -0.32
C GLY A 82 0.50 7.67 0.56
N GLN A 83 0.63 7.36 1.85
CA GLN A 83 -0.52 7.45 2.76
C GLN A 83 -1.01 8.88 2.98
N ALA A 84 -0.14 9.89 3.04
CA ALA A 84 -0.58 11.28 3.15
C ALA A 84 -1.43 11.68 1.94
N THR A 85 -0.97 11.37 0.73
CA THR A 85 -1.72 11.66 -0.50
C THR A 85 -3.01 10.84 -0.61
N HIS A 86 -3.01 9.58 -0.16
CA HIS A 86 -4.21 8.76 -0.08
C HIS A 86 -5.25 9.35 0.88
N TYR A 87 -4.84 9.80 2.07
CA TYR A 87 -5.74 10.42 3.04
C TYR A 87 -6.28 11.77 2.56
N MET A 88 -5.46 12.57 1.89
CA MET A 88 -5.93 13.77 1.21
C MET A 88 -6.99 13.41 0.16
N ALA A 89 -6.76 12.38 -0.66
CA ALA A 89 -7.74 11.93 -1.64
C ALA A 89 -9.05 11.46 -1.00
N LEU A 90 -8.98 10.66 0.09
CA LEU A 90 -10.16 10.21 0.84
C LEU A 90 -10.90 11.37 1.52
N LYS A 91 -10.21 12.47 1.85
CA LYS A 91 -10.85 13.67 2.38
C LYS A 91 -11.69 14.39 1.32
N TYR A 92 -11.21 14.45 0.07
CA TYR A 92 -11.86 15.21 -1.01
C TYR A 92 -12.76 14.38 -1.92
N ALA A 93 -12.64 13.05 -1.93
CA ALA A 93 -13.39 12.15 -2.79
C ALA A 93 -13.81 10.86 -2.07
N ASP A 94 -14.80 10.15 -2.60
CA ASP A 94 -15.32 8.94 -1.98
C ASP A 94 -14.37 7.75 -2.10
N ALA A 95 -14.39 6.89 -1.07
CA ALA A 95 -13.58 5.68 -1.03
C ALA A 95 -13.87 4.75 -2.20
N SER A 96 -15.12 4.71 -2.68
CA SER A 96 -15.54 3.92 -3.86
C SER A 96 -14.81 4.31 -5.14
N ARG A 97 -14.30 5.55 -5.24
CA ARG A 97 -13.49 6.02 -6.38
C ARG A 97 -11.99 5.99 -6.07
N VAL A 98 -11.60 6.49 -4.89
CA VAL A 98 -10.19 6.62 -4.51
C VAL A 98 -9.51 5.25 -4.38
N VAL A 99 -10.19 4.28 -3.77
CA VAL A 99 -9.59 2.97 -3.45
C VAL A 99 -9.29 2.16 -4.71
N PRO A 100 -10.20 1.99 -5.69
CA PRO A 100 -9.87 1.29 -6.93
C PRO A 100 -8.71 1.94 -7.70
N ILE A 101 -8.67 3.28 -7.77
CA ILE A 101 -7.58 4.00 -8.43
C ILE A 101 -6.25 3.75 -7.73
N ALA A 102 -6.21 3.85 -6.40
CA ALA A 102 -5.01 3.57 -5.62
C ALA A 102 -4.57 2.11 -5.75
N ALA A 103 -5.52 1.16 -5.83
CA ALA A 103 -5.25 -0.26 -6.00
C ALA A 103 -4.64 -0.63 -7.37
N ALA A 104 -4.68 0.28 -8.36
CA ALA A 104 -3.98 0.12 -9.64
C ALA A 104 -2.47 0.42 -9.58
N TYR A 105 -1.89 0.64 -8.39
CA TYR A 105 -0.44 0.80 -8.22
C TYR A 105 0.42 -0.33 -8.84
N PRO A 106 -0.03 -1.59 -9.04
CA PRO A 106 0.75 -2.58 -9.77
C PRO A 106 1.14 -2.14 -11.18
N LEU A 107 0.36 -1.26 -11.83
CA LEU A 107 0.71 -0.65 -13.11
C LEU A 107 1.97 0.21 -13.00
N ALA A 108 2.03 1.07 -11.99
CA ALA A 108 3.19 1.89 -11.72
C ALA A 108 4.41 1.04 -11.33
N SER A 109 4.20 0.01 -10.49
CA SER A 109 5.25 -0.93 -10.10
C SER A 109 5.82 -1.68 -11.31
N ALA A 110 4.96 -2.18 -12.20
CA ALA A 110 5.39 -2.86 -13.43
C ALA A 110 6.18 -1.92 -14.35
N ALA A 111 5.72 -0.67 -14.52
CA ALA A 111 6.45 0.32 -15.31
C ALA A 111 7.83 0.62 -14.70
N LEU A 112 7.90 0.83 -13.39
CA LEU A 112 9.16 1.06 -12.69
C LEU A 112 10.09 -0.17 -12.74
N ALA A 113 9.56 -1.39 -12.69
CA ALA A 113 10.35 -2.61 -12.86
C ALA A 113 11.00 -2.69 -14.25
N VAL A 114 10.26 -2.32 -15.31
CA VAL A 114 10.83 -2.23 -16.67
C VAL A 114 11.92 -1.15 -16.74
N LEU A 115 11.71 0.01 -16.12
CA LEU A 115 12.63 1.15 -16.22
C LEU A 115 13.88 1.02 -15.34
N ILE A 116 13.73 0.52 -14.11
CA ILE A 116 14.79 0.49 -13.09
C ILE A 116 15.46 -0.89 -13.06
N LEU A 117 14.65 -1.95 -13.07
CA LEU A 117 15.14 -3.33 -12.98
C LEU A 117 15.43 -3.93 -14.36
N HIS A 118 15.15 -3.19 -15.44
CA HIS A 118 15.36 -3.62 -16.82
C HIS A 118 14.64 -4.94 -17.14
N GLU A 119 13.51 -5.19 -16.48
CA GLU A 119 12.72 -6.37 -16.73
C GLU A 119 12.06 -6.31 -18.13
N GLY A 120 12.04 -7.45 -18.82
CA GLY A 120 11.36 -7.55 -20.11
C GLY A 120 9.85 -7.31 -19.99
N LEU A 121 9.32 -6.51 -20.92
CA LEU A 121 7.88 -6.35 -21.09
C LEU A 121 7.34 -7.56 -21.86
N THR A 122 6.55 -8.39 -21.18
CA THR A 122 5.94 -9.58 -21.80
C THR A 122 4.48 -9.32 -22.17
N TRP A 123 3.98 -9.97 -23.22
CA TRP A 123 2.58 -9.85 -23.64
C TRP A 123 1.57 -10.12 -22.51
N PRO A 124 1.73 -11.14 -21.65
CA PRO A 124 0.84 -11.35 -20.51
C PRO A 124 0.81 -10.17 -19.52
N ARG A 125 1.96 -9.50 -19.29
CA ARG A 125 2.03 -8.32 -18.41
C ARG A 125 1.26 -7.14 -19.00
N VAL A 126 1.37 -6.93 -20.32
CA VAL A 126 0.62 -5.87 -21.02
C VAL A 126 -0.88 -6.13 -20.96
N LEU A 127 -1.33 -7.36 -21.24
CA LEU A 127 -2.74 -7.72 -21.15
C LEU A 127 -3.28 -7.55 -19.73
N GLY A 128 -2.53 -8.01 -18.72
CA GLY A 128 -2.89 -7.81 -17.32
C GLY A 128 -3.01 -6.33 -16.96
N ALA A 129 -2.10 -5.49 -17.45
CA ALA A 129 -2.15 -4.05 -17.24
C ALA A 129 -3.41 -3.42 -17.85
N LEU A 130 -3.76 -3.78 -19.08
CA LEU A 130 -4.98 -3.29 -19.74
C LEU A 130 -6.24 -3.73 -18.99
N LEU A 131 -6.28 -4.96 -18.48
CA LEU A 131 -7.40 -5.46 -17.68
C LEU A 131 -7.55 -4.70 -16.35
N VAL A 132 -6.44 -4.38 -15.68
CA VAL A 132 -6.46 -3.55 -14.46
C VAL A 132 -7.01 -2.16 -14.77
N ILE A 133 -6.54 -1.52 -15.85
CA ILE A 133 -7.06 -0.21 -16.28
C ILE A 133 -8.56 -0.28 -16.54
N ALA A 134 -9.02 -1.25 -17.34
CA ALA A 134 -10.43 -1.43 -17.65
C ALA A 134 -11.28 -1.65 -16.39
N GLY A 135 -10.82 -2.52 -15.46
CA GLY A 135 -11.51 -2.79 -14.21
C GLY A 135 -11.64 -1.55 -13.33
N VAL A 136 -10.57 -0.77 -13.17
CA VAL A 136 -10.60 0.48 -12.41
C VAL A 136 -11.49 1.53 -13.07
N SER A 137 -11.45 1.68 -14.40
CA SER A 137 -12.36 2.58 -15.12
C SER A 137 -13.82 2.23 -14.87
N VAL A 138 -14.17 0.94 -14.90
CA VAL A 138 -15.55 0.50 -14.61
C VAL A 138 -15.95 0.82 -13.18
N LEU A 139 -15.12 0.48 -12.19
CA LEU A 139 -15.43 0.72 -10.77
C LEU A 139 -15.59 2.20 -10.41
N THR A 140 -14.91 3.09 -11.14
CA THR A 140 -14.81 4.52 -10.82
C THR A 140 -15.83 5.37 -11.59
N LEU A 141 -16.11 5.03 -12.84
CA LEU A 141 -17.00 5.80 -13.71
C LEU A 141 -18.48 5.49 -13.48
N PHE A 142 -18.83 4.24 -13.14
CA PHE A 142 -20.23 3.82 -13.00
C PHE A 142 -20.78 3.96 -11.56
N ASN A 143 -19.93 4.20 -10.57
CA ASN A 143 -20.34 4.56 -9.19
C ASN A 143 -20.56 6.08 -9.06
N SER A 144 -21.53 6.63 -9.81
CA SER A 144 -21.96 8.04 -9.75
C SER A 144 -23.11 8.24 -8.77
#